data_AF-A0A7C4LKF1-F1
#
_entry.id   AF-A0A7C4LKF1-F1
#
_cell.length_a   1.000
_cell.length_b   1.000
_cell.length_c   1.000
_cell.angle_alpha   90.00
_cell.angle_beta   90.00
_cell.angle_gamma   90.00
#
_symmetry.space_group_name_H-M   'P 1'
#
loop_
_entity.id
_entity.type
_entity.pdbx_description
1 polymer ?
#
loop_
_entity_poly.entity_id
_entity_poly.type
_entity_poly.pdbx_seq_one_letter_code
_entity_poly.pdbx_strand_id
1 'polypeptide(L)'
;MSHIDEENGFLRLEPVGGFDPRTLIASRVVVHTEKGPLLGLIGIKPIHILTEEEKKKEIRIQDLFVDVGLPGKEVKERVRIGDPVT
;
A
#
# COMPACT_ATOMS: atom_id res chain seq x y z
N MET A 1 3.50 -1.83 -8.01
CA MET A 1 3.68 -0.66 -7.13
C MET A 1 3.82 0.61 -7.96
N SER A 2 3.15 1.73 -7.61
CA SER A 2 3.22 3.00 -8.33
C SER A 2 4.03 4.12 -7.65
N HIS A 3 4.07 4.16 -6.30
CA HIS A 3 4.79 5.20 -5.55
C HIS A 3 5.28 4.69 -4.18
N ILE A 4 6.33 5.31 -3.64
CA ILE A 4 6.93 5.03 -2.33
C ILE A 4 6.88 6.32 -1.50
N ASP A 5 6.20 6.30 -0.36
CA ASP A 5 6.32 7.34 0.64
C ASP A 5 7.71 7.25 1.29
N GLU A 6 8.54 8.24 1.03
CA GLU A 6 9.95 8.23 1.44
C GLU A 6 10.17 8.42 2.94
N GLU A 7 9.23 9.06 3.62
CA GLU A 7 9.31 9.37 5.05
C GLU A 7 8.85 8.15 5.87
N ASN A 8 7.71 7.58 5.48
CA ASN A 8 7.06 6.52 6.26
C ASN A 8 7.32 5.11 5.72
N GLY A 9 7.73 4.96 4.46
CA GLY A 9 7.97 3.66 3.82
C GLY A 9 6.71 2.97 3.27
N PHE A 10 5.57 3.67 3.23
CA PHE A 10 4.33 3.11 2.67
C PHE A 10 4.38 3.00 1.15
N LEU A 11 3.83 1.90 0.62
CA LEU A 11 3.80 1.62 -0.81
C LEU A 11 2.40 1.89 -1.37
N ARG A 12 2.31 2.65 -2.46
CA ARG A 12 1.05 2.84 -3.20
C ARG A 12 0.91 1.80 -4.30
N LEU A 13 -0.31 1.32 -4.45
CA LEU A 13 -0.67 0.27 -5.40
C LEU A 13 -1.33 0.88 -6.65
N GLU A 14 -1.03 0.27 -7.79
CA GLU A 14 -1.82 0.42 -9.01
C GLU A 14 -2.39 -0.97 -9.32
N PRO A 15 -3.72 -1.13 -9.43
CA PRO A 15 -4.33 -2.43 -9.65
C PRO A 15 -4.08 -2.92 -11.07
N VAL A 16 -3.78 -4.21 -11.21
CA VAL A 16 -3.76 -4.91 -12.49
C VAL A 16 -5.03 -5.77 -12.59
N GLY A 17 -6.11 -5.15 -13.07
CA GLY A 17 -7.44 -5.76 -13.13
C GLY A 17 -8.48 -5.01 -12.30
N GLY A 18 -9.70 -5.55 -12.24
CA GLY A 18 -10.81 -4.99 -11.46
C GLY A 18 -10.88 -5.63 -10.08
N PHE A 19 -10.74 -4.82 -9.02
CA PHE A 19 -10.87 -5.26 -7.64
C PHE A 19 -11.87 -4.38 -6.89
N ASP A 20 -12.62 -4.97 -5.95
CA ASP A 20 -13.35 -4.21 -4.94
C ASP A 20 -12.38 -3.83 -3.81
N PRO A 21 -12.04 -2.53 -3.64
CA PRO A 21 -11.07 -2.08 -2.63
C PRO A 21 -11.48 -2.44 -1.19
N ARG A 22 -12.78 -2.61 -0.91
CA ARG A 22 -13.27 -2.96 0.42
C ARG A 22 -12.81 -4.36 0.85
N THR A 23 -12.58 -5.24 -0.12
CA THR A 23 -12.14 -6.63 0.13
C THR A 23 -10.64 -6.73 0.40
N LEU A 24 -9.88 -5.68 0.09
CA LEU A 24 -8.42 -5.67 0.19
C LEU A 24 -7.92 -5.17 1.56
N ILE A 25 -8.76 -4.48 2.33
CA ILE A 25 -8.38 -3.89 3.62
C ILE A 25 -7.96 -4.99 4.61
N ALA A 26 -6.86 -4.78 5.31
CA ALA A 26 -6.29 -5.72 6.28
C ALA A 26 -5.88 -7.08 5.68
N SER A 27 -5.77 -7.19 4.36
CA SER A 27 -5.21 -8.38 3.72
C SER A 27 -3.68 -8.39 3.80
N ARG A 28 -3.12 -9.61 3.85
CA ARG A 28 -1.68 -9.84 3.72
C ARG A 28 -1.33 -9.92 2.25
N VAL A 29 -0.19 -9.34 1.89
CA VAL A 29 0.37 -9.38 0.55
C VAL A 29 1.85 -9.71 0.59
N VAL A 30 2.38 -10.11 -0.56
CA VAL A 30 3.81 -10.28 -0.81
C VAL A 30 4.23 -9.24 -1.84
N VAL A 31 5.20 -8.42 -1.47
CA VAL A 31 5.90 -7.51 -2.39
C VAL A 31 7.11 -8.27 -2.94
N HIS A 32 7.12 -8.50 -4.24
CA HIS A 32 8.18 -9.26 -4.90
C HIS A 32 9.29 -8.30 -5.34
N THR A 33 10.41 -8.31 -4.62
CA THR A 33 11.57 -7.45 -4.92
C THR A 33 12.76 -8.25 -5.45
N GLU A 34 13.72 -7.57 -6.08
CA GLU A 34 14.99 -8.19 -6.52
C GLU A 34 15.79 -8.79 -5.35
N LYS A 35 15.67 -8.20 -4.15
CA LYS A 35 16.37 -8.65 -2.94
C LYS A 35 15.60 -9.72 -2.15
N GLY A 36 14.53 -10.27 -2.73
CA GLY A 36 13.66 -11.27 -2.12
C GLY A 36 12.28 -10.74 -1.74
N PRO A 37 11.32 -11.63 -1.43
CA PRO A 37 9.95 -11.23 -1.09
C PRO A 37 9.89 -10.53 0.27
N LEU A 38 9.05 -9.51 0.36
CA LEU A 38 8.70 -8.82 1.60
C LEU A 38 7.23 -9.07 1.92
N LEU A 39 6.93 -9.45 3.16
CA LEU A 39 5.55 -9.52 3.63
C LEU A 39 5.04 -8.12 3.91
N GLY A 40 3.81 -7.85 3.50
CA GLY A 40 3.13 -6.59 3.77
C GLY A 40 1.68 -6.78 4.17
N LEU A 41 1.10 -5.70 4.70
CA LEU A 41 -0.31 -5.59 5.04
C LEU A 41 -0.92 -4.40 4.31
N ILE A 42 -2.11 -4.60 3.72
CA ILE A 42 -2.87 -3.51 3.13
C ILE A 42 -3.58 -2.72 4.23
N GLY A 43 -3.24 -1.44 4.31
CA GLY A 43 -3.83 -0.46 5.21
C GLY A 43 -4.64 0.62 4.48
N ILE A 44 -5.38 1.39 5.27
CA ILE A 44 -6.11 2.58 4.87
C ILE A 44 -5.97 3.63 5.98
N LYS A 45 -6.12 4.91 5.64
CA LYS A 45 -6.13 6.01 6.60
C LYS A 45 -7.20 5.74 7.70
N PRO A 46 -6.84 5.73 9.00
CA PRO A 46 -7.77 5.40 10.07
C PRO A 46 -9.01 6.32 10.12
N ILE A 47 -10.17 5.74 10.44
CA ILE A 47 -11.46 6.46 10.41
C ILE A 47 -11.53 7.68 11.32
N HIS A 48 -10.83 7.66 12.46
CA HIS A 48 -10.84 8.74 13.44
C HIS A 48 -10.00 9.96 13.00
N ILE A 49 -9.19 9.83 11.95
CA ILE A 49 -8.43 10.95 11.36
C ILE A 49 -8.97 11.39 9.99
N LEU A 50 -10.03 10.75 9.50
CA LEU A 50 -10.72 11.18 8.28
C LEU A 50 -11.58 12.41 8.59
N THR A 51 -11.57 13.36 7.67
CA THR A 51 -12.55 14.46 7.65
C THR A 51 -13.95 13.92 7.34
N GLU A 52 -14.99 14.68 7.69
CA GLU A 52 -16.38 14.31 7.37
C GLU A 52 -16.63 14.16 5.86
N GLU A 53 -15.87 14.88 5.03
CA GLU A 53 -15.92 14.73 3.58
C GLU A 53 -15.27 13.42 3.13
N GLU A 54 -14.10 13.07 3.66
CA GLU A 54 -13.40 11.82 3.34
C GLU A 54 -14.21 10.59 3.77
N LYS A 55 -14.93 10.65 4.90
CA LYS A 55 -15.78 9.55 5.38
C LYS A 55 -16.95 9.23 4.44
N LYS A 56 -17.43 10.22 3.69
CA LYS A 56 -18.54 10.06 2.74
C LYS A 56 -18.08 9.60 1.36
N LYS A 57 -16.78 9.72 1.05
CA LYS A 57 -16.21 9.29 -0.22
C LYS A 57 -16.15 7.78 -0.29
N GLU A 58 -16.36 7.25 -1.48
CA GLU A 58 -16.10 5.84 -1.75
C GLU A 58 -14.62 5.55 -1.60
N ILE A 59 -14.30 4.45 -0.94
CA ILE A 59 -12.93 3.95 -0.84
C ILE A 59 -12.47 3.51 -2.22
N ARG A 60 -11.33 4.03 -2.67
CA ARG A 60 -10.67 3.63 -3.92
C ARG A 60 -9.35 2.94 -3.60
N ILE A 61 -8.82 2.21 -4.56
CA ILE A 61 -7.53 1.50 -4.40
C ILE A 61 -6.39 2.49 -4.13
N GLN A 62 -6.46 3.70 -4.67
CA GLN A 62 -5.48 4.76 -4.44
C GLN A 62 -5.48 5.25 -2.97
N ASP A 63 -6.57 5.05 -2.24
CA ASP A 63 -6.67 5.40 -0.83
C ASP A 63 -6.01 4.32 0.07
N LEU A 64 -5.74 3.13 -0.48
CA LEU A 64 -5.02 2.05 0.17
C LEU A 64 -3.49 2.22 0.07
N PHE A 65 -2.78 1.56 0.97
CA PHE A 65 -1.32 1.46 0.96
C PHE A 65 -0.87 0.10 1.50
N VAL A 66 0.34 -0.33 1.15
CA VAL A 66 0.99 -1.49 1.76
C VAL A 66 2.02 -1.02 2.76
N ASP A 67 1.97 -1.57 3.95
CA ASP A 67 3.01 -1.44 4.98
C ASP A 67 3.81 -2.75 5.03
N VAL A 68 5.13 -2.65 4.87
CA VAL A 68 6.08 -3.78 4.96
C VAL A 68 6.87 -3.78 6.27
N GLY A 69 6.57 -2.86 7.19
CA GLY A 69 7.16 -2.78 8.52
C GLY A 69 8.63 -2.34 8.53
N LEU A 70 9.10 -1.66 7.48
CA LEU A 70 10.48 -1.19 7.34
C LEU A 70 10.54 0.34 7.27
N PRO A 71 11.63 0.97 7.75
CA PRO A 71 11.84 2.40 7.60
C PRO A 71 11.89 2.82 6.12
N GLY A 72 11.40 4.01 5.78
CA GLY A 72 11.35 4.50 4.39
C GLY A 72 12.68 4.44 3.64
N LYS A 73 13.80 4.69 4.33
CA LYS A 73 15.15 4.55 3.75
C LYS A 73 15.43 3.11 3.29
N GLU A 74 15.10 2.11 4.10
CA GLU A 74 15.33 0.71 3.76
C GLU A 74 14.37 0.23 2.67
N VAL A 75 13.13 0.71 2.69
CA VAL A 75 12.14 0.45 1.64
C VAL A 75 12.69 0.89 0.27
N LYS A 76 13.26 2.09 0.15
CA LYS A 76 13.85 2.57 -1.12
C LYS A 76 15.01 1.72 -1.62
N GLU A 77 15.79 1.15 -0.70
CA GLU A 77 16.94 0.32 -1.07
C GLU A 77 16.50 -1.08 -1.54
N ARG A 78 15.30 -1.54 -1.18
CA ARG A 78 14.81 -2.89 -1.47
C ARG A 78 13.72 -2.92 -2.53
N VAL A 79 12.81 -1.97 -2.54
CA VAL A 79 11.62 -1.96 -3.39
C VAL A 79 11.76 -0.93 -4.51
N ARG A 80 11.33 -1.30 -5.71
CA ARG A 80 11.30 -0.43 -6.88
C ARG A 80 9.88 -0.22 -7.39
N ILE A 81 9.63 0.95 -7.98
CA ILE A 81 8.40 1.19 -8.74
C ILE A 81 8.32 0.12 -9.85
N GLY A 82 7.14 -0.48 -9.98
CA GLY A 82 6.92 -1.62 -10.88
C GLY A 82 6.99 -2.99 -10.19
N ASP A 83 7.55 -3.11 -8.98
CA ASP A 83 7.57 -4.38 -8.25
C ASP A 83 6.12 -4.90 -8.05
N PRO A 84 5.85 -6.17 -8.39
CA PRO A 84 4.52 -6.72 -8.28
C PRO A 84 4.15 -7.03 -6.83
N VAL A 85 2.86 -6.98 -6.55
CA VAL A 85 2.28 -7.25 -5.24
C VAL A 85 1.15 -8.26 -5.43
N THR A 86 1.15 -9.34 -4.64
CA THR A 86 0.15 -10.41 -4.70
C THR A 86 -0.38 -10.75 -3.33
#